data_AF-A0A1H3YJS4-F1
#
_entry.id   AF-A0A1H3YJS4-F1
#
_cell.length_a   1.000
_cell.length_b   1.000
_cell.length_c   1.000
_cell.angle_alpha   90.00
_cell.angle_beta   90.00
_cell.angle_gamma   90.00
#
_symmetry.space_group_name_H-M   'P 1'
#
loop_
_entity.id
_entity.type
_entity.pdbx_description
1 polymer ?
#
loop_
_entity_poly.entity_id
_entity_poly.type
_entity_poly.pdbx_seq_one_letter_code
_entity_poly.pdbx_strand_id
1 'polypeptide(L)'
;MSIITKRTHPSIKKGILYCMAGLFLTLLLFNTGKAQFTDSTRDVNWSPSGLTFDNFRVVQPARKKQTLSVGAVTSSQPGVEVSVSNTDLQRVLKISMTNRFSYNKSWVSADALQDSGLLKHEQGHFDLNEIYTRKTYQQLKQIRFTNNFQAEIAKVMTIMNKELSKVQQIYERQTLHGLLLANQAKWNENIQATLSALPPYEGQYISQTLPPEDDAPKASDLRYQ
;
A
#
# COMPACT_ATOMS: atom_id res chain seq x y z
N MET A 1 45.60 84.52 -12.26
CA MET A 1 46.44 85.07 -11.17
C MET A 1 46.16 84.22 -9.94
N SER A 2 47.15 83.41 -9.52
CA SER A 2 47.44 82.90 -8.16
C SER A 2 46.28 82.62 -7.17
N ILE A 3 46.22 81.59 -6.33
CA ILE A 3 47.18 80.66 -5.70
C ILE A 3 46.25 79.83 -4.75
N ILE A 4 46.27 78.49 -4.71
CA ILE A 4 46.96 77.71 -3.65
C ILE A 4 46.51 78.21 -2.26
N THR A 5 45.77 77.51 -1.39
CA THR A 5 46.22 76.31 -0.66
C THR A 5 45.30 75.97 0.53
N LYS A 6 45.51 74.71 0.98
CA LYS A 6 45.64 74.22 2.37
C LYS A 6 44.42 73.61 3.06
N ARG A 7 44.55 72.28 3.17
CA ARG A 7 44.00 71.38 4.21
C ARG A 7 44.20 71.94 5.61
N THR A 8 43.26 71.61 6.49
CA THR A 8 43.51 70.90 7.76
C THR A 8 42.20 70.31 8.31
N HIS A 9 42.23 69.03 8.70
CA HIS A 9 41.25 68.43 9.61
C HIS A 9 41.60 68.84 11.06
N PRO A 10 40.60 68.85 11.96
CA PRO A 10 40.64 67.85 13.01
C PRO A 10 39.27 67.22 13.32
N SER A 11 39.36 66.02 13.90
CA SER A 11 38.28 65.19 14.42
C SER A 11 37.61 65.82 15.64
N ILE A 12 36.36 65.44 15.93
CA ILE A 12 35.87 65.06 17.27
C ILE A 12 34.45 64.46 17.13
N LYS A 13 34.26 63.34 17.84
CA LYS A 13 33.09 62.47 17.89
C LYS A 13 31.85 63.19 18.45
N LYS A 14 30.69 62.96 17.84
CA LYS A 14 29.37 63.14 18.47
C LYS A 14 28.54 61.88 18.24
N GLY A 15 28.09 61.29 19.35
CA GLY A 15 27.28 60.09 19.36
C GLY A 15 25.89 60.32 18.79
N ILE A 16 25.26 59.23 18.34
CA ILE A 16 23.83 59.15 18.14
C ILE A 16 23.35 57.81 18.72
N LEU A 17 22.56 57.97 19.77
CA LEU A 17 21.67 57.00 20.39
C LEU A 17 20.62 56.57 19.35
N TYR A 18 20.53 55.28 19.02
CA TYR A 18 19.39 54.72 18.31
C TYR A 18 18.74 53.62 19.16
N CYS A 19 17.54 53.95 19.65
CA CYS A 19 16.55 53.00 20.11
C CYS A 19 16.17 52.09 18.94
N MET A 20 16.55 50.81 18.98
CA MET A 20 15.95 49.81 18.12
C MET A 20 14.83 49.14 18.89
N ALA A 21 13.61 49.58 18.60
CA ALA A 21 12.38 48.94 19.00
C ALA A 21 12.42 47.46 18.58
N GLY A 22 12.07 46.58 19.52
CA GLY A 22 12.04 45.15 19.31
C GLY A 22 11.03 44.77 18.24
N LEU A 23 11.52 44.19 17.14
CA LEU A 23 10.73 43.43 16.19
C LEU A 23 11.06 41.95 16.42
N PHE A 24 10.42 41.34 17.42
CA PHE A 24 10.36 39.88 17.52
C PHE A 24 9.41 39.37 16.42
N LEU A 25 9.91 39.33 15.18
CA LEU A 25 9.26 38.59 14.12
C LEU A 25 9.62 37.11 14.32
N THR A 26 8.83 36.43 15.14
CA THR A 26 8.86 34.97 15.22
C THR A 26 8.48 34.42 13.86
N LEU A 27 9.49 33.96 13.12
CA LEU A 27 9.32 33.16 11.92
C LEU A 27 8.74 31.80 12.33
N LEU A 28 7.43 31.73 12.55
CA LEU A 28 6.69 30.48 12.57
C LEU A 28 6.76 29.93 11.15
N LEU A 29 7.76 29.09 10.89
CA LEU A 29 7.77 28.19 9.76
C LEU A 29 6.54 27.30 9.91
N PHE A 30 5.44 27.70 9.25
CA PHE A 30 4.32 26.81 8.99
C PHE A 30 4.87 25.67 8.14
N ASN A 31 5.22 24.57 8.79
CA ASN A 31 5.37 23.29 8.13
C ASN A 31 3.97 22.91 7.62
N THR A 32 3.61 23.41 6.45
CA THR A 32 2.44 22.92 5.70
C THR A 32 2.81 21.55 5.16
N GLY A 33 2.93 20.58 6.07
CA GLY A 33 2.77 19.19 5.69
C GLY A 33 1.42 19.12 5.01
N LYS A 34 1.39 19.02 3.68
CA LYS A 34 0.15 18.74 2.96
C LYS A 34 -0.31 17.41 3.51
N ALA A 35 -1.34 17.44 4.36
CA ALA A 35 -2.08 16.25 4.71
C ALA A 35 -2.56 15.66 3.37
N GLN A 36 -1.92 14.59 2.93
CA GLN A 36 -2.32 13.90 1.73
C GLN A 36 -3.61 13.19 2.08
N PHE A 37 -4.74 13.83 1.83
CA PHE A 37 -6.06 13.25 2.04
C PHE A 37 -6.13 11.98 1.18
N THR A 38 -6.17 10.82 1.83
CA THR A 38 -6.41 9.55 1.14
C THR A 38 -7.91 9.37 1.05
N ASP A 39 -8.43 9.37 -0.18
CA ASP A 39 -9.81 9.01 -0.43
C ASP A 39 -9.94 7.49 -0.49
N SER A 40 -10.02 6.83 0.67
CA SER A 40 -10.23 5.38 0.73
C SER A 40 -11.68 4.98 0.46
N THR A 41 -12.61 5.95 0.31
CA THR A 41 -14.02 5.66 0.00
C THR A 41 -14.20 5.10 -1.42
N ARG A 42 -13.18 5.30 -2.26
CA ARG A 42 -13.11 4.78 -3.63
C ARG A 42 -12.30 3.49 -3.76
N ASP A 43 -11.80 2.94 -2.65
CA ASP A 43 -11.20 1.61 -2.67
C ASP A 43 -12.28 0.58 -3.02
N VAL A 44 -11.93 -0.44 -3.81
CA VAL A 44 -12.89 -1.42 -4.32
C VAL A 44 -12.46 -2.81 -3.91
N ASN A 45 -13.37 -3.59 -3.34
CA ASN A 45 -13.13 -5.01 -3.10
C ASN A 45 -13.16 -5.77 -4.42
N TRP A 46 -12.39 -6.86 -4.50
CA TRP A 46 -12.44 -7.72 -5.67
C TRP A 46 -13.87 -8.22 -5.91
N SER A 47 -14.29 -8.21 -7.17
CA SER A 47 -15.58 -8.71 -7.60
C SER A 47 -15.50 -9.22 -9.05
N PRO A 48 -16.41 -10.12 -9.47
CA PRO A 48 -16.43 -10.62 -10.84
C PRO A 48 -16.65 -9.54 -11.92
N SER A 49 -17.20 -8.38 -11.55
CA SER A 49 -17.39 -7.25 -12.48
C SER A 49 -16.08 -6.58 -12.91
N GLY A 50 -14.99 -6.80 -12.17
CA GLY A 50 -13.66 -6.29 -12.52
C GLY A 50 -13.48 -4.78 -12.33
N LEU A 51 -12.34 -4.30 -12.79
CA LEU A 51 -11.90 -2.91 -12.76
C LEU A 51 -12.35 -2.17 -14.01
N THR A 52 -12.59 -0.89 -13.82
CA THR A 52 -12.81 0.12 -14.85
C THR A 52 -11.80 1.24 -14.66
N PHE A 53 -11.57 2.06 -15.68
CA PHE A 53 -10.67 3.21 -15.54
C PHE A 53 -11.13 4.23 -14.48
N ASP A 54 -12.42 4.25 -14.12
CA ASP A 54 -12.96 5.09 -13.03
C ASP A 54 -12.43 4.68 -11.64
N ASN A 55 -11.90 3.46 -11.53
CA ASN A 55 -11.21 3.00 -10.33
C ASN A 55 -9.78 3.56 -10.22
N PHE A 56 -9.24 4.22 -11.25
CA PHE A 56 -7.86 4.73 -11.24
C PHE A 56 -7.81 6.24 -11.10
N ARG A 57 -6.76 6.74 -10.45
CA ARG A 57 -6.42 8.17 -10.52
C ARG A 57 -5.83 8.50 -11.89
N VAL A 58 -6.40 9.48 -12.58
CA VAL A 58 -5.84 9.97 -13.84
C VAL A 58 -4.66 10.89 -13.58
N VAL A 59 -3.52 10.61 -14.19
CA VAL A 59 -2.31 11.43 -14.11
C VAL A 59 -1.95 11.94 -15.51
N GLN A 60 -1.69 13.25 -15.62
CA GLN A 60 -1.18 13.85 -16.85
C GLN A 60 0.33 13.59 -16.96
N PRO A 61 0.84 13.00 -18.05
CA PRO A 61 2.28 12.84 -18.23
C PRO A 61 2.95 14.23 -18.29
N ALA A 62 4.08 14.39 -17.61
CA ALA A 62 4.80 15.67 -17.63
C ALA A 62 5.24 15.99 -19.07
N ARG A 63 4.86 17.17 -19.59
CA ARG A 63 5.03 17.67 -20.98
C ARG A 63 6.44 17.54 -21.61
N LYS A 64 7.46 17.05 -20.90
CA LYS A 64 8.83 16.83 -21.40
C LYS A 64 9.35 15.38 -21.35
N LYS A 65 8.56 14.41 -20.87
CA LYS A 65 8.90 12.98 -21.01
C LYS A 65 7.86 12.30 -21.87
N GLN A 66 8.23 12.15 -23.14
CA GLN A 66 7.60 11.26 -24.09
C GLN A 66 7.51 9.86 -23.43
N THR A 67 6.28 9.36 -23.27
CA THR A 67 5.88 8.06 -22.69
C THR A 67 6.40 7.78 -21.28
N LEU A 68 5.51 7.72 -20.28
CA LEU A 68 5.80 6.92 -19.09
C LEU A 68 6.04 5.48 -19.56
N SER A 69 7.08 4.81 -19.07
CA SER A 69 7.38 3.41 -19.45
C SER A 69 6.33 2.41 -18.96
N VAL A 70 5.37 2.88 -18.16
CA VAL A 70 4.28 2.13 -17.56
C VAL A 70 3.01 2.99 -17.69
N GLY A 71 1.95 2.45 -18.29
CA GLY A 71 0.70 3.17 -18.59
C GLY A 71 -0.28 3.24 -17.42
N ALA A 72 -0.22 2.29 -16.48
CA ALA A 72 -1.03 2.23 -15.27
C ALA A 72 -0.34 1.44 -14.17
N VAL A 73 -0.82 1.58 -12.93
CA VAL A 73 -0.39 0.76 -11.79
C VAL A 73 -1.62 0.36 -10.97
N THR A 74 -1.76 -0.93 -10.71
CA THR A 74 -2.72 -1.51 -9.76
C THR A 74 -2.06 -1.80 -8.42
N SER A 75 -2.58 -1.19 -7.35
CA SER A 75 -2.16 -1.49 -5.98
C SER A 75 -3.28 -2.21 -5.23
N SER A 76 -3.13 -3.52 -5.08
CA SER A 76 -3.93 -4.38 -4.20
C SER A 76 -3.02 -5.44 -3.56
N GLN A 77 -3.44 -5.96 -2.40
CA GLN A 77 -2.77 -7.04 -1.69
C GLN A 77 -3.80 -7.85 -0.89
N PRO A 78 -3.55 -9.14 -0.62
CA PRO A 78 -4.33 -9.90 0.34
C PRO A 78 -4.36 -9.19 1.70
N GLY A 79 -5.55 -8.80 2.14
CA GLY A 79 -5.86 -8.26 3.46
C GLY A 79 -6.33 -9.37 4.39
N VAL A 80 -5.88 -9.32 5.65
CA VAL A 80 -6.35 -10.20 6.72
C VAL A 80 -6.89 -9.34 7.86
N GLU A 81 -8.09 -9.67 8.30
CA GLU A 81 -8.74 -9.07 9.46
C GLU A 81 -8.87 -10.14 10.54
N VAL A 82 -8.41 -9.82 11.73
CA VAL A 82 -8.37 -10.75 12.87
C VAL A 82 -9.07 -10.10 14.05
N SER A 83 -10.01 -10.82 14.64
CA SER A 83 -10.64 -10.42 15.90
C SER A 83 -10.67 -11.60 16.87
N VAL A 84 -10.57 -11.28 18.16
CA VAL A 84 -10.73 -12.25 19.24
C VAL A 84 -11.88 -11.77 20.11
N SER A 85 -12.89 -12.62 20.29
CA SER A 85 -13.98 -12.37 21.24
C SER A 85 -13.81 -13.25 22.45
N ASN A 86 -13.86 -12.66 23.63
CA ASN A 86 -13.85 -13.37 24.91
C ASN A 86 -15.29 -13.51 25.40
N THR A 87 -15.66 -14.73 25.77
CA THR A 87 -16.86 -15.03 26.55
C THR A 87 -16.42 -15.62 27.88
N ASP A 88 -17.32 -15.71 28.86
CA ASP A 88 -17.01 -16.25 30.20
C ASP A 88 -16.43 -17.68 30.18
N LEU A 89 -16.59 -18.40 29.06
CA LEU A 89 -16.17 -19.80 28.93
C LEU A 89 -15.13 -20.04 27.82
N GLN A 90 -15.01 -19.14 26.83
CA GLN A 90 -14.21 -19.40 25.63
C GLN A 90 -13.64 -18.13 25.00
N ARG A 91 -12.41 -18.25 24.49
CA ARG A 91 -11.77 -17.27 23.59
C ARG A 91 -11.97 -17.75 22.16
N VAL A 92 -12.63 -16.95 21.32
CA VAL A 92 -12.92 -17.31 19.93
C VAL A 92 -12.16 -16.40 18.99
N LEU A 93 -11.28 -17.00 18.19
CA LEU A 93 -10.57 -16.35 17.09
C LEU A 93 -11.48 -16.34 15.86
N LYS A 94 -11.64 -15.15 15.27
CA LYS A 94 -12.28 -14.95 13.97
C LYS A 94 -11.30 -14.33 12.99
N ILE A 95 -11.22 -14.92 11.79
CA ILE A 95 -10.38 -14.43 10.69
C ILE A 95 -11.23 -14.25 9.44
N SER A 96 -11.18 -13.07 8.84
CA SER A 96 -11.69 -12.76 7.50
C SER A 96 -10.55 -12.34 6.57
N MET A 97 -10.75 -12.57 5.28
CA MET A 97 -9.82 -12.15 4.24
C MET A 97 -10.53 -11.16 3.31
N THR A 98 -9.75 -10.28 2.69
CA THR A 98 -10.22 -9.36 1.65
C THR A 98 -9.13 -9.17 0.60
N ASN A 99 -9.51 -8.84 -0.63
CA ASN A 99 -8.57 -8.32 -1.63
C ASN A 99 -9.10 -6.96 -2.09
N ARG A 100 -8.42 -5.89 -1.70
CA ARG A 100 -8.88 -4.52 -1.91
C ARG A 100 -7.96 -3.76 -2.85
N PHE A 101 -8.53 -3.23 -3.92
CA PHE A 101 -7.91 -2.25 -4.80
C PHE A 101 -7.84 -0.89 -4.09
N SER A 102 -6.65 -0.31 -4.01
CA SER A 102 -6.42 0.99 -3.39
C SER A 102 -6.43 2.11 -4.43
N TYR A 103 -7.46 2.95 -4.40
CA TYR A 103 -7.61 4.07 -5.34
C TYR A 103 -6.43 5.04 -5.27
N ASN A 104 -6.01 5.40 -4.05
CA ASN A 104 -4.96 6.40 -3.85
C ASN A 104 -3.58 5.97 -4.37
N LYS A 105 -3.34 4.66 -4.43
CA LYS A 105 -2.07 4.06 -4.85
C LYS A 105 -2.10 3.54 -6.29
N SER A 106 -3.24 3.65 -6.96
CA SER A 106 -3.42 3.17 -8.33
C SER A 106 -3.68 4.33 -9.27
N TRP A 107 -3.03 4.34 -10.42
CA TRP A 107 -3.12 5.45 -11.37
C TRP A 107 -3.06 4.96 -12.81
N VAL A 108 -3.59 5.77 -13.73
CA VAL A 108 -3.52 5.58 -15.18
C VAL A 108 -3.10 6.89 -15.83
N SER A 109 -2.25 6.81 -16.85
CA SER A 109 -1.87 7.98 -17.64
C SER A 109 -3.04 8.43 -18.53
N ALA A 110 -3.22 9.75 -18.67
CA ALA A 110 -4.35 10.30 -19.42
C ALA A 110 -4.39 9.87 -20.90
N ASP A 111 -3.23 9.59 -21.50
CA ASP A 111 -3.08 9.08 -22.87
C ASP A 111 -3.37 7.57 -23.01
N ALA A 112 -3.44 6.85 -21.89
CA ALA A 112 -3.78 5.43 -21.84
C ALA A 112 -5.25 5.18 -21.44
N LEU A 113 -6.00 6.25 -21.15
CA LEU A 113 -7.45 6.16 -21.02
C LEU A 113 -8.01 5.68 -22.36
N GLN A 114 -8.77 4.58 -22.33
CA GLN A 114 -9.28 3.81 -23.49
C GLN A 114 -8.39 2.66 -23.98
N ASP A 115 -7.20 2.45 -23.42
CA ASP A 115 -6.42 1.25 -23.72
C ASP A 115 -7.01 0.02 -23.01
N SER A 116 -7.91 -0.67 -23.70
CA SER A 116 -8.53 -1.89 -23.17
C SER A 116 -7.54 -3.03 -22.90
N GLY A 117 -6.38 -3.05 -23.57
CA GLY A 117 -5.32 -4.02 -23.33
C GLY A 117 -4.63 -3.78 -22.00
N LEU A 118 -4.30 -2.51 -21.71
CA LEU A 118 -3.77 -2.08 -20.43
C LEU A 118 -4.74 -2.38 -19.27
N LEU A 119 -6.02 -2.02 -19.41
CA LEU A 119 -7.01 -2.30 -18.35
C LEU A 119 -7.12 -3.80 -18.05
N LYS A 120 -7.08 -4.65 -19.08
CA LYS A 120 -7.05 -6.11 -18.90
C LYS A 120 -5.77 -6.59 -18.22
N HIS A 121 -4.63 -5.97 -18.51
CA HIS A 121 -3.38 -6.29 -17.86
C HIS A 121 -3.44 -6.00 -16.34
N GLU A 122 -3.94 -4.82 -15.99
CA GLU A 122 -4.18 -4.38 -14.62
C GLU A 122 -5.21 -5.26 -13.89
N GLN A 123 -6.28 -5.68 -14.58
CA GLN A 123 -7.23 -6.65 -14.04
C GLN A 123 -6.53 -7.97 -13.67
N GLY A 124 -5.63 -8.46 -14.52
CA GLY A 124 -4.89 -9.70 -14.24
C GLY A 124 -4.04 -9.60 -12.97
N HIS A 125 -3.43 -8.44 -12.68
CA HIS A 125 -2.75 -8.20 -11.42
C HIS A 125 -3.69 -8.32 -10.22
N PHE A 126 -4.89 -7.73 -10.33
CA PHE A 126 -5.89 -7.77 -9.27
C PHE A 126 -6.46 -9.18 -9.03
N ASP A 127 -6.70 -9.93 -10.11
CA ASP A 127 -7.18 -11.30 -10.06
C ASP A 127 -6.15 -12.27 -9.48
N LEU A 128 -4.86 -12.07 -9.79
CA LEU A 128 -3.78 -12.85 -9.17
C LEU A 128 -3.75 -12.62 -7.65
N ASN A 129 -3.97 -11.38 -7.19
CA ASN A 129 -4.08 -11.09 -5.76
C ASN A 129 -5.29 -11.82 -5.14
N GLU A 130 -6.43 -11.90 -5.85
CA GLU A 130 -7.60 -12.63 -5.38
C GLU A 130 -7.33 -14.14 -5.28
N ILE A 131 -6.69 -14.73 -6.28
CA ILE A 131 -6.28 -16.15 -6.25
C ILE A 131 -5.45 -16.44 -4.99
N TYR A 132 -4.47 -15.58 -4.69
CA TYR A 132 -3.62 -15.75 -3.52
C TYR A 132 -4.34 -15.43 -2.20
N THR A 133 -5.35 -14.58 -2.23
CA THR A 133 -6.24 -14.35 -1.08
C THR A 133 -7.06 -15.61 -0.77
N ARG A 134 -7.66 -16.25 -1.79
CA ARG A 134 -8.38 -17.54 -1.66
C ARG A 134 -7.46 -18.66 -1.16
N LYS A 135 -6.26 -18.79 -1.74
CA LYS A 135 -5.26 -19.79 -1.29
C LYS A 135 -4.86 -19.57 0.17
N THR A 136 -4.62 -18.32 0.56
CA THR A 136 -4.31 -17.96 1.95
C THR A 136 -5.44 -18.38 2.89
N TYR A 137 -6.68 -18.04 2.55
CA TYR A 137 -7.86 -18.42 3.33
C TYR A 137 -7.96 -19.94 3.52
N GLN A 138 -7.75 -20.72 2.45
CA GLN A 138 -7.76 -22.18 2.52
C GLN A 138 -6.66 -22.75 3.42
N GLN A 139 -5.46 -22.17 3.40
CA GLN A 139 -4.35 -22.59 4.26
C GLN A 139 -4.64 -22.27 5.73
N LEU A 140 -5.15 -21.07 6.02
CA LEU A 140 -5.53 -20.68 7.37
C LEU A 140 -6.65 -21.58 7.93
N LYS A 141 -7.61 -22.01 7.10
CA LYS A 141 -8.69 -22.95 7.51
C LYS A 141 -8.18 -24.30 8.01
N GLN A 142 -7.00 -24.72 7.57
CA GLN A 142 -6.42 -26.02 7.93
C GLN A 142 -5.63 -25.97 9.24
N ILE A 143 -5.35 -24.78 9.76
CA ILE A 143 -4.55 -24.60 10.97
C ILE A 143 -5.45 -24.76 12.20
N ARG A 144 -4.91 -25.43 13.22
CA ARG A 144 -5.40 -25.35 14.59
C ARG A 144 -4.57 -24.32 15.32
N PHE A 145 -5.13 -23.12 15.49
CA PHE A 145 -4.42 -21.99 16.06
C PHE A 145 -4.11 -22.19 17.54
N THR A 146 -2.90 -21.77 17.94
CA THR A 146 -2.48 -21.73 19.34
C THR A 146 -2.67 -20.33 19.92
N ASN A 147 -2.23 -20.10 21.16
CA ASN A 147 -2.14 -18.75 21.71
C ASN A 147 -1.15 -17.85 20.93
N ASN A 148 -0.32 -18.41 20.05
CA ASN A 148 0.56 -17.69 19.14
C ASN A 148 -0.04 -17.48 17.73
N PHE A 149 -1.38 -17.44 17.65
CA PHE A 149 -2.10 -17.33 16.38
C PHE A 149 -1.64 -16.14 15.50
N GLN A 150 -1.20 -15.02 16.08
CA GLN A 150 -0.71 -13.91 15.26
C GLN A 150 0.54 -14.30 14.45
N ALA A 151 1.49 -15.00 15.06
CA ALA A 151 2.70 -15.45 14.37
C ALA A 151 2.38 -16.55 13.35
N GLU A 152 1.42 -17.43 13.66
CA GLU A 152 0.96 -18.48 12.75
C GLU A 152 0.31 -17.88 11.50
N ILE A 153 -0.59 -16.90 11.66
CA ILE A 153 -1.20 -16.15 10.56
C ILE A 153 -0.12 -15.41 9.76
N ALA A 154 0.77 -14.68 10.43
CA ALA A 154 1.84 -13.92 9.78
C ALA A 154 2.78 -14.80 8.95
N LYS A 155 3.06 -16.02 9.43
CA LYS A 155 3.85 -17.01 8.69
C LYS A 155 3.16 -17.41 7.38
N VAL A 156 1.86 -17.71 7.41
CA VAL A 156 1.10 -18.05 6.20
C VAL A 156 1.07 -16.87 5.23
N MET A 157 0.77 -15.66 5.72
CA MET A 157 0.76 -14.45 4.90
C MET A 157 2.11 -14.20 4.22
N THR A 158 3.21 -14.37 4.96
CA THR A 158 4.58 -14.19 4.42
C THR A 158 4.87 -15.16 3.28
N ILE A 159 4.51 -16.44 3.45
CA ILE A 159 4.69 -17.46 2.42
C ILE A 159 3.85 -17.11 1.19
N MET A 160 2.56 -16.81 1.38
CA MET A 160 1.64 -16.53 0.27
C MET A 160 2.01 -15.25 -0.48
N ASN A 161 2.42 -14.19 0.22
CA ASN A 161 2.89 -12.95 -0.40
C ASN A 161 4.18 -13.15 -1.21
N LYS A 162 5.10 -14.01 -0.73
CA LYS A 162 6.30 -14.36 -1.48
C LYS A 162 5.95 -15.10 -2.78
N GLU A 163 5.03 -16.06 -2.73
CA GLU A 163 4.58 -16.79 -3.91
C GLU A 163 3.80 -15.90 -4.88
N LEU A 164 2.93 -15.02 -4.36
CA LEU A 164 2.24 -14.01 -5.15
C LEU A 164 3.23 -13.10 -5.89
N SER A 165 4.24 -12.57 -5.18
CA SER A 165 5.26 -11.71 -5.80
C SER A 165 5.98 -12.40 -6.96
N LYS A 166 6.31 -13.70 -6.82
CA LYS A 166 6.92 -14.47 -7.91
C LYS A 166 5.98 -14.57 -9.11
N VAL A 167 4.72 -14.92 -8.90
CA VAL A 167 3.75 -15.07 -10.00
C VAL A 167 3.47 -13.72 -10.68
N GLN A 168 3.37 -12.63 -9.92
CA GLN A 168 3.23 -11.28 -10.49
C GLN A 168 4.42 -10.93 -11.40
N GLN A 169 5.66 -11.21 -10.98
CA GLN A 169 6.86 -10.98 -11.81
C GLN A 169 6.90 -11.85 -13.07
N ILE A 170 6.44 -13.10 -12.97
CA ILE A 170 6.35 -14.00 -14.13
C ILE A 170 5.29 -13.46 -15.10
N TYR A 171 4.13 -13.05 -14.59
CA TYR A 171 3.04 -12.48 -15.36
C TYR A 171 3.46 -11.21 -16.10
N GLU A 172 4.09 -10.23 -15.42
CA GLU A 172 4.64 -9.02 -16.06
C GLU A 172 5.60 -9.37 -17.20
N ARG A 173 6.56 -10.26 -16.94
CA ARG A 173 7.57 -10.66 -17.93
C ARG A 173 6.95 -11.36 -19.14
N GLN A 174 6.07 -12.33 -18.90
CA GLN A 174 5.50 -13.16 -19.96
C GLN A 174 4.49 -12.41 -20.82
N THR A 175 3.80 -11.42 -20.24
CA THR A 175 2.90 -10.54 -21.00
C THR A 175 3.61 -9.34 -21.58
N LEU A 176 4.90 -9.12 -21.25
CA LEU A 176 5.65 -7.91 -21.54
C LEU A 176 4.85 -6.66 -21.12
N HIS A 177 4.45 -6.62 -19.84
CA HIS A 177 3.60 -5.56 -19.27
C HIS A 177 2.31 -5.34 -20.09
N GLY A 178 1.68 -6.43 -20.53
CA GLY A 178 0.43 -6.41 -21.31
C GLY A 178 0.58 -6.23 -22.83
N LEU A 179 1.80 -6.02 -23.35
CA LEU A 179 2.03 -5.81 -24.79
C LEU A 179 1.89 -7.09 -25.63
N LEU A 180 2.11 -8.27 -25.03
CA LEU A 180 1.97 -9.57 -25.71
C LEU A 180 0.56 -10.13 -25.53
N LEU A 181 -0.37 -9.67 -26.38
CA LEU A 181 -1.80 -10.02 -26.29
C LEU A 181 -2.10 -11.53 -26.28
N ALA A 182 -1.35 -12.33 -27.05
CA ALA A 182 -1.52 -13.78 -27.07
C ALA A 182 -1.16 -14.43 -25.71
N ASN A 183 -0.13 -13.91 -25.03
CA ASN A 183 0.24 -14.39 -23.70
C ASN A 183 -0.74 -13.86 -22.65
N GLN A 184 -1.19 -12.62 -22.77
CA GLN A 184 -2.23 -12.05 -21.92
C GLN A 184 -3.51 -12.89 -21.97
N ALA A 185 -3.96 -13.31 -23.16
CA ALA A 185 -5.14 -14.16 -23.32
C ALA A 185 -4.99 -15.52 -22.60
N LYS A 186 -3.84 -16.19 -22.75
CA LYS A 186 -3.54 -17.44 -22.04
C LYS A 186 -3.54 -17.25 -20.52
N TRP A 187 -2.98 -16.14 -20.03
CA TRP A 187 -3.02 -15.81 -18.62
C TRP A 187 -4.45 -15.58 -18.11
N ASN A 188 -5.28 -14.87 -18.88
CA ASN A 188 -6.67 -14.62 -18.52
C ASN A 188 -7.45 -15.94 -18.40
N GLU A 189 -7.29 -16.86 -19.34
CA GLU A 189 -7.91 -18.19 -19.29
C GLU A 189 -7.48 -18.98 -18.04
N ASN A 190 -6.17 -19.00 -17.76
CA ASN A 190 -5.62 -19.69 -16.59
C ASN A 190 -6.11 -19.07 -15.27
N ILE A 191 -6.16 -17.75 -15.19
CA ILE A 191 -6.65 -17.00 -14.03
C ILE A 191 -8.13 -17.34 -13.79
N GLN A 192 -8.96 -17.27 -14.83
CA GLN A 192 -10.39 -17.58 -14.73
C GLN A 192 -10.64 -19.04 -14.33
N ALA A 193 -9.90 -19.98 -14.91
CA ALA A 193 -9.99 -21.39 -14.53
C ALA A 193 -9.60 -21.59 -13.06
N THR A 194 -8.52 -20.92 -12.60
CA THR A 194 -8.06 -21.00 -11.21
C THR A 194 -9.07 -20.39 -10.24
N LEU A 195 -9.63 -19.22 -10.55
CA LEU A 195 -10.66 -18.57 -9.74
C LEU A 195 -11.94 -19.42 -9.67
N SER A 196 -12.31 -20.08 -10.76
CA SER A 196 -13.49 -20.97 -10.80
C SER A 196 -13.29 -22.24 -9.95
N ALA A 197 -12.06 -22.77 -9.93
CA ALA A 197 -11.71 -23.95 -9.13
C ALA A 197 -11.51 -23.63 -7.63
N LEU A 198 -11.17 -22.39 -7.28
CA LEU A 198 -10.97 -21.97 -5.89
C LEU A 198 -12.27 -21.47 -5.26
N PRO A 199 -12.73 -22.07 -4.15
CA PRO A 199 -13.90 -21.60 -3.42
C PRO A 199 -13.77 -20.13 -3.00
N PRO A 200 -14.84 -19.32 -3.12
CA PRO A 200 -14.85 -17.95 -2.61
C PRO A 200 -14.82 -17.94 -1.07
N TYR A 201 -14.36 -16.83 -0.49
CA TYR A 201 -14.34 -16.58 0.95
C TYR A 201 -15.25 -15.41 1.38
N GLU A 202 -15.86 -14.69 0.44
CA GLU A 202 -16.70 -13.52 0.76
C GLU A 202 -17.86 -13.91 1.68
N GLY A 203 -18.08 -13.11 2.74
CA GLY A 203 -19.06 -13.40 3.78
C GLY A 203 -18.71 -14.57 4.71
N GLN A 204 -17.58 -15.26 4.49
CA GLN A 204 -17.12 -16.35 5.34
C GLN A 204 -16.03 -15.86 6.30
N TYR A 205 -16.02 -16.43 7.51
CA TYR A 205 -14.97 -16.23 8.49
C TYR A 205 -14.50 -17.60 9.01
N ILE A 206 -13.21 -17.72 9.28
CA ILE A 206 -12.69 -18.84 10.07
C ILE A 206 -13.05 -18.53 11.52
N SER A 207 -13.70 -19.47 12.21
CA SER A 207 -14.03 -19.36 13.62
C SER A 207 -13.42 -20.55 14.36
N GLN A 208 -12.55 -20.28 15.33
CA GLN A 208 -11.93 -21.32 16.14
C GLN A 208 -11.88 -20.90 17.61
N THR A 209 -12.24 -21.80 18.51
CA THR A 209 -11.96 -21.63 19.95
C THR A 209 -10.46 -21.81 20.20
N LEU A 210 -9.83 -20.79 20.78
CA LEU A 210 -8.42 -20.81 21.16
C LEU A 210 -8.22 -21.61 22.46
N PRO A 211 -7.00 -22.13 22.69
CA PRO A 211 -6.64 -22.70 23.99
C PRO A 211 -6.81 -21.68 25.13
N PRO A 212 -6.94 -22.16 26.39
CA PRO A 212 -6.81 -21.31 27.57
C PRO A 212 -5.49 -20.53 27.55
N GLU A 213 -5.47 -19.33 28.12
CA GLU A 213 -4.29 -18.45 28.09
C GLU A 213 -3.14 -18.97 28.97
N ASP A 214 -3.44 -19.82 29.96
CA ASP A 214 -2.50 -20.30 30.99
C ASP A 214 -1.54 -21.43 30.58
N ASP A 215 -1.59 -21.90 29.32
CA ASP A 215 -0.73 -23.01 28.83
C ASP A 215 0.54 -22.55 28.10
N ALA A 216 0.89 -21.25 28.16
CA ALA A 216 2.22 -20.82 27.72
C ALA A 216 3.26 -21.42 28.70
N PRO A 217 4.33 -22.10 28.23
CA PRO A 217 5.38 -22.57 29.12
C PRO A 217 5.93 -21.35 29.86
N LYS A 218 5.73 -21.31 31.18
CA LYS A 218 6.37 -20.29 32.01
C LYS A 218 7.87 -20.45 31.77
N ALA A 219 8.54 -19.36 31.39
CA ALA A 219 9.98 -19.32 31.14
C ALA A 219 10.84 -19.78 32.34
N SER A 220 10.22 -20.12 33.47
CA SER A 220 10.85 -20.75 34.64
C SER A 220 11.11 -22.26 34.50
N ASP A 221 10.52 -22.96 33.51
CA ASP A 221 10.64 -24.43 33.39
C ASP A 221 11.77 -24.91 32.45
N LEU A 222 12.64 -23.99 31.99
CA LEU A 222 13.83 -24.31 31.19
C LEU A 222 15.13 -24.35 32.03
N ARG A 223 15.03 -24.53 33.35
CA ARG A 223 16.19 -24.85 34.19
C ARG A 223 16.05 -26.28 34.68
N TYR A 224 16.97 -27.11 34.22
CA TYR A 224 17.10 -28.56 34.43
C TYR A 224 16.35 -29.44 33.45
N GLN A 225 16.99 -29.69 32.30
CA GLN A 225 17.35 -31.03 31.82
C GLN A 225 18.52 -30.93 30.83
#